data_AF-A0AAN6KNL2-F1
#
_entry.id   AF-A0AAN6KNL2-F1
#
_cell.length_a   1.000
_cell.length_b   1.000
_cell.length_c   1.000
_cell.angle_alpha   90.00
_cell.angle_beta   90.00
_cell.angle_gamma   90.00
#
_symmetry.space_group_name_H-M   'P 1'
#
loop_
_entity.id
_entity.type
_entity.pdbx_description
1 polymer ?
#
loop_
_entity_poly.entity_id
_entity_poly.type
_entity_poly.pdbx_seq_one_letter_code
_entity_poly.pdbx_strand_id
1 'polypeptide(L)'
;MAAGSPTSSTLSPTLNPNNTTSHLHLPSSTDPPSDTNPPTQKVWLVFGATGHIGRSLVKCALSHGDNVAAVGRTRENTMPQMQGWHERCLGLLCDVRVRTTVRSAME
;
A
#
# COMPACT_ATOMS: atom_id res chain seq x y z
N MET A 1 -24.84 -28.25 -22.16
CA MET A 1 -24.79 -26.79 -22.34
C MET A 1 -23.73 -26.24 -21.40
N ALA A 2 -22.49 -26.07 -21.89
CA ALA A 2 -21.39 -25.49 -21.13
C ALA A 2 -21.08 -24.12 -21.74
N ALA A 3 -21.33 -23.05 -20.98
CA ALA A 3 -21.04 -21.69 -21.40
C ALA A 3 -19.54 -21.42 -21.21
N GLY A 4 -18.85 -21.11 -22.30
CA GLY A 4 -17.43 -20.72 -22.29
C GLY A 4 -17.25 -19.36 -21.60
N SER A 5 -16.22 -19.27 -20.76
CA SER A 5 -15.81 -18.02 -20.08
C SER A 5 -15.06 -17.11 -21.05
N PRO A 6 -15.31 -15.78 -21.06
CA PRO A 6 -14.53 -14.85 -21.86
C PRO A 6 -13.15 -14.61 -21.24
N THR A 7 -12.10 -14.87 -22.01
CA THR A 7 -10.72 -14.52 -21.66
C THR A 7 -10.55 -13.00 -21.72
N SER A 8 -10.29 -12.38 -20.57
CA SER A 8 -9.90 -10.97 -20.51
C SER A 8 -8.53 -10.81 -21.18
N SER A 9 -8.51 -10.17 -22.35
CA SER A 9 -7.29 -9.79 -23.05
C SER A 9 -6.62 -8.64 -22.29
N THR A 10 -5.56 -8.96 -21.55
CA THR A 10 -4.63 -7.98 -20.98
C THR A 10 -4.01 -7.20 -22.14
N LEU A 11 -4.39 -5.93 -22.30
CA LEU A 11 -3.77 -5.02 -23.25
C LEU A 11 -2.37 -4.63 -22.75
N SER A 12 -1.40 -5.49 -23.00
CA SER A 12 0.01 -5.11 -22.92
C SER A 12 0.29 -4.07 -24.01
N PRO A 13 0.81 -2.87 -23.69
CA PRO A 13 1.17 -1.91 -24.73
C PRO A 13 2.24 -2.52 -25.64
N THR A 14 1.97 -2.55 -26.93
CA THR A 14 2.94 -2.97 -27.95
C THR A 14 4.09 -1.97 -27.98
N LEU A 15 5.27 -2.41 -27.52
CA LEU A 15 6.51 -1.66 -27.59
C LEU A 15 6.89 -1.48 -29.06
N ASN A 16 6.95 -0.23 -29.51
CA ASN A 16 7.38 0.14 -30.86
C ASN A 16 8.90 -0.16 -30.99
N PRO A 17 9.35 -1.03 -31.92
CA PRO A 17 10.74 -1.51 -31.96
C PRO A 17 11.78 -0.44 -32.29
N ASN A 18 11.35 0.73 -32.76
CA ASN A 18 12.23 1.86 -33.11
C ASN A 18 12.32 2.94 -32.02
N ASN A 19 11.60 2.79 -30.90
CA ASN A 19 11.83 3.66 -29.75
C ASN A 19 12.93 2.99 -28.94
N THR A 20 14.17 3.47 -29.07
CA THR A 20 15.24 3.19 -28.10
C THR A 20 14.78 3.75 -26.76
N THR A 21 13.97 2.96 -26.06
CA THR A 21 13.49 3.26 -24.73
C THR A 21 14.73 3.50 -23.91
N SER A 22 14.92 4.74 -23.46
CA SER A 22 15.83 5.04 -22.37
C SER A 22 15.50 4.02 -21.29
N HIS A 23 16.36 3.02 -21.13
CA HIS A 23 16.07 1.79 -20.41
C HIS A 23 15.65 2.19 -19.00
N LEU A 24 14.33 2.15 -18.73
CA LEU A 24 13.78 2.57 -17.45
C LEU A 24 14.20 1.50 -16.44
N HIS A 25 15.38 1.68 -15.90
CA HIS A 25 15.91 0.84 -14.86
C HIS A 25 15.67 1.51 -13.53
N LEU A 26 15.16 0.71 -12.60
CA LEU A 26 15.22 1.06 -11.19
C LEU A 26 16.70 1.23 -10.81
N PRO A 27 17.02 2.13 -9.87
CA PRO A 27 18.36 2.23 -9.32
C PRO A 27 18.88 0.85 -8.91
N SER A 28 20.19 0.61 -9.04
CA SER A 28 20.79 -0.67 -8.61
C SER A 28 20.57 -0.96 -7.12
N SER A 29 20.28 0.06 -6.32
CA SER A 29 19.93 -0.05 -4.90
C SER A 29 18.53 -0.57 -4.62
N THR A 30 17.68 -0.76 -5.65
CA THR A 30 16.28 -1.17 -5.44
C THR A 30 16.13 -2.62 -4.99
N ASP A 31 17.14 -3.47 -5.22
CA ASP A 31 17.23 -4.87 -4.77
C ASP A 31 15.86 -5.58 -4.65
N PRO A 32 15.14 -5.74 -5.78
CA PRO A 32 13.77 -6.23 -5.75
C PRO A 32 13.72 -7.71 -5.32
N PRO A 33 12.57 -8.17 -4.80
CA PRO A 33 12.42 -9.58 -4.47
C PRO A 33 12.68 -10.51 -5.66
N SER A 34 13.38 -11.62 -5.40
CA SER A 34 13.78 -12.64 -6.37
C SER A 34 13.91 -14.01 -5.69
N ASP A 35 14.24 -15.06 -6.45
CA ASP A 35 14.47 -16.40 -5.88
C ASP A 35 15.60 -16.42 -4.84
N THR A 36 16.59 -15.53 -4.96
CA THR A 36 17.70 -15.39 -4.01
C THR A 36 17.46 -14.28 -2.98
N ASN A 37 16.42 -13.47 -3.14
CA ASN A 37 16.02 -12.39 -2.24
C ASN A 37 14.50 -12.45 -1.98
N PRO A 38 14.02 -13.36 -1.10
CA PRO A 38 12.58 -13.54 -0.92
C PRO A 38 11.91 -12.27 -0.36
N PRO A 39 10.61 -12.05 -0.65
CA PRO A 39 9.86 -10.96 -0.04
C PRO A 39 9.92 -11.02 1.50
N THR A 40 10.18 -9.87 2.11
CA THR A 40 10.22 -9.72 3.57
C THR A 40 9.06 -8.87 4.05
N GLN A 41 8.48 -9.22 5.20
CA GLN A 41 7.41 -8.46 5.82
C GLN A 41 7.85 -7.02 6.08
N LYS A 42 7.03 -6.05 5.68
CA LYS A 42 7.25 -4.63 5.91
C LYS A 42 6.31 -4.09 6.99
N VAL A 43 6.66 -2.91 7.51
CA VAL A 43 5.82 -2.12 8.42
C VAL A 43 5.50 -0.80 7.75
N TRP A 44 4.22 -0.49 7.63
CA TRP A 44 3.73 0.71 6.94
C TRP A 44 3.09 1.67 7.93
N LEU A 45 3.44 2.96 7.84
CA LEU A 45 2.71 4.03 8.52
C LEU A 45 1.94 4.83 7.48
N VAL A 46 0.60 4.72 7.50
CA VAL A 46 -0.26 5.32 6.49
C VAL A 46 -1.11 6.43 7.09
N PHE A 47 -0.66 7.68 6.93
CA PHE A 47 -1.49 8.86 7.18
C PHE A 47 -2.58 8.98 6.12
N GLY A 48 -3.79 9.38 6.54
CA GLY A 48 -4.92 9.47 5.63
C GLY A 48 -5.46 8.10 5.21
N ALA A 49 -5.29 7.08 6.06
CA ALA A 49 -5.75 5.71 5.82
C ALA A 49 -7.27 5.60 5.61
N THR A 50 -8.04 6.60 6.05
CA THR A 50 -9.50 6.64 5.88
C THR A 50 -9.93 7.14 4.49
N GLY A 51 -9.04 7.76 3.71
CA GLY A 51 -9.31 8.18 2.32
C GLY A 51 -9.29 7.03 1.33
N HIS A 52 -9.69 7.27 0.08
CA HIS A 52 -9.76 6.23 -0.95
C HIS A 52 -8.40 5.55 -1.22
N ILE A 53 -7.37 6.36 -1.50
CA ILE A 53 -6.02 5.84 -1.80
C ILE A 53 -5.42 5.17 -0.56
N GLY A 54 -5.49 5.82 0.60
CA GLY A 54 -4.96 5.29 1.84
C GLY A 54 -5.59 3.94 2.21
N ARG A 55 -6.91 3.82 2.09
CA ARG A 55 -7.63 2.57 2.39
C ARG A 55 -7.26 1.44 1.44
N SER A 56 -7.11 1.74 0.14
CA SER A 56 -6.65 0.75 -0.84
C SER A 56 -5.21 0.30 -0.59
N LEU A 57 -4.32 1.22 -0.21
CA LEU A 57 -2.94 0.91 0.14
C LEU A 57 -2.84 0.02 1.39
N VAL A 58 -3.58 0.37 2.45
CA VAL A 58 -3.67 -0.44 3.68
C VAL A 58 -4.13 -1.86 3.37
N LYS A 59 -5.19 -2.01 2.57
CA LYS A 59 -5.69 -3.35 2.17
C LYS A 59 -4.65 -4.14 1.39
N CYS A 60 -3.94 -3.51 0.46
CA CYS A 60 -2.91 -4.15 -0.34
C CYS A 60 -1.74 -4.62 0.53
N ALA A 61 -1.18 -3.75 1.38
CA ALA A 61 -0.11 -4.10 2.31
C ALA A 61 -0.50 -5.27 3.23
N LEU A 62 -1.69 -5.20 3.83
CA LEU A 62 -2.18 -6.28 4.69
C LEU A 62 -2.33 -7.61 3.92
N SER A 63 -2.79 -7.58 2.67
CA SER A 63 -2.92 -8.77 1.82
C SER A 63 -1.57 -9.43 1.47
N HIS A 64 -0.48 -8.65 1.46
CA HIS A 64 0.89 -9.14 1.27
C HIS A 64 1.52 -9.70 2.55
N GLY A 65 0.81 -9.68 3.68
CA GLY A 65 1.35 -10.15 4.95
C GLY A 65 2.03 -9.06 5.79
N ASP A 66 1.99 -7.79 5.37
CA ASP A 66 2.67 -6.68 6.07
C ASP A 66 1.94 -6.17 7.31
N ASN A 67 2.65 -5.50 8.21
CA ASN A 67 2.05 -4.79 9.34
C ASN A 67 1.74 -3.35 8.96
N VAL A 68 0.61 -2.82 9.43
CA VAL A 68 0.17 -1.47 9.08
C VAL A 68 -0.28 -0.70 10.31
N ALA A 69 0.22 0.53 10.46
CA ALA A 69 -0.36 1.56 11.31
C ALA A 69 -1.23 2.48 10.43
N ALA A 70 -2.55 2.36 10.56
CA ALA A 70 -3.53 3.14 9.81
C ALA A 70 -3.94 4.37 10.62
N VAL A 71 -3.64 5.57 10.12
CA VAL A 71 -3.86 6.83 10.85
C VAL A 71 -5.04 7.61 10.27
N GLY A 72 -6.07 7.77 11.10
CA GLY A 72 -7.21 8.66 10.87
C GLY A 72 -6.94 10.08 11.36
N ARG A 73 -7.77 11.03 10.96
CA ARG A 73 -7.63 12.44 11.37
C ARG A 73 -8.37 12.69 12.68
N THR A 74 -7.70 13.34 13.63
CA THR A 74 -8.33 13.78 14.89
C THR A 74 -9.53 14.70 14.60
N ARG A 75 -10.61 14.56 15.38
CA ARG A 75 -11.91 15.27 15.25
C ARG A 75 -12.80 14.85 14.07
N GLU A 76 -12.27 14.20 13.04
CA GLU A 76 -13.07 13.63 11.95
C GLU A 76 -13.30 12.13 12.13
N ASN A 77 -12.33 11.43 12.70
CA ASN A 77 -12.41 10.01 13.00
C ASN A 77 -12.38 9.76 14.51
N THR A 78 -12.95 8.64 14.92
CA THR A 78 -12.95 8.19 16.32
C THR A 78 -12.08 6.95 16.49
N MET A 79 -11.58 6.71 17.71
CA MET A 79 -10.77 5.52 17.97
C MET A 79 -11.50 4.22 17.64
N PRO A 80 -12.80 4.04 18.00
CA PRO A 80 -13.54 2.84 17.60
C PRO A 80 -13.64 2.64 16.09
N GLN A 81 -13.73 3.71 15.29
CA GLN A 81 -13.73 3.60 13.82
C GLN A 81 -12.40 3.13 13.25
N MET A 82 -11.29 3.40 13.95
CA MET A 82 -9.94 3.03 13.52
C MET A 82 -9.52 1.63 13.99
N GLN A 83 -10.30 0.98 14.85
CA GLN A 83 -9.97 -0.34 15.40
C GLN A 83 -10.61 -1.48 14.61
N GLY A 84 -10.05 -2.68 14.74
CA GLY A 84 -10.66 -3.91 14.21
C GLY A 84 -10.62 -4.07 12.69
N TRP A 85 -9.78 -3.32 11.98
CA TRP A 85 -9.66 -3.43 10.52
C TRP A 85 -8.99 -4.74 10.09
N HIS A 86 -8.01 -5.21 10.85
CA HIS A 86 -7.26 -6.44 10.62
C HIS A 86 -6.38 -6.76 11.84
N GLU A 87 -6.03 -8.02 12.09
CA GLU A 87 -5.15 -8.43 13.21
C GLU A 87 -3.75 -7.77 13.17
N ARG A 88 -3.22 -7.54 11.97
CA ARG A 88 -1.95 -6.85 11.68
C ARG A 88 -2.10 -5.33 11.44
N CYS A 89 -3.25 -4.75 11.80
CA CYS A 89 -3.53 -3.33 11.58
C CYS A 89 -3.73 -2.60 12.92
N LEU A 90 -2.80 -1.69 13.25
CA LEU A 90 -2.92 -0.77 14.37
C LEU A 90 -3.67 0.49 13.91
N GLY A 91 -4.84 0.76 14.49
CA GLY A 91 -5.53 2.03 14.31
C GLY A 91 -4.92 3.13 15.15
N LEU A 92 -4.73 4.32 14.58
CA LEU A 92 -4.26 5.53 15.27
C LEU A 92 -5.06 6.77 14.86
N LEU A 93 -4.98 7.82 15.67
CA LEU A 93 -5.47 9.16 15.35
C LEU A 93 -4.33 10.18 15.42
N CYS A 94 -4.27 11.08 14.46
CA CYS A 94 -3.29 12.16 14.44
C CYS A 94 -3.88 13.45 13.85
N ASP A 95 -3.49 14.60 14.37
CA ASP A 95 -3.61 15.89 13.67
C ASP A 95 -2.25 16.23 13.06
N VAL A 96 -2.10 16.07 11.74
CA VAL A 96 -0.82 16.29 11.06
C VAL A 96 -0.28 17.72 11.16
N ARG A 97 -1.14 18.68 11.55
CA ARG A 97 -0.74 20.07 11.80
C ARG A 97 -0.06 20.25 13.16
N VAL A 98 -0.22 19.29 14.06
CA VAL A 98 0.34 19.32 15.41
C VAL A 98 1.55 18.38 15.45
N ARG A 99 2.75 18.96 15.48
CA ARG A 99 4.02 18.22 15.42
C ARG A 99 4.12 17.09 16.46
N THR A 100 3.61 17.31 17.67
CA THR A 100 3.67 16.32 18.74
C THR A 100 2.84 15.09 18.44
N THR A 101 1.65 15.23 17.83
CA THR A 101 0.83 14.06 17.49
C THR A 101 1.40 13.27 16.32
N VAL A 102 2.09 13.94 15.38
CA VAL A 102 2.83 13.25 14.32
C VAL A 102 3.97 12.42 14.91
N ARG A 103 4.71 12.98 15.88
CA ARG A 103 5.74 12.25 16.62
C ARG A 103 5.17 11.03 17.35
N SER A 104 4.05 11.20 18.06
CA SER A 104 3.42 10.06 18.75
C SER A 104 2.91 8.96 17.83
N ALA A 105 2.74 9.22 16.53
CA ALA A 105 2.32 8.21 15.55
C ALA A 105 3.49 7.44 14.91
N MET A 106 4.74 7.87 15.14
CA MET A 106 5.96 7.23 14.59
C MET A 106 6.80 6.51 15.64
N GLU A 107 6.42 6.61 16.91
CA GLU A 107 7.05 5.96 18.07
C GLU A 107 6.26 4.70 18.46
#